data_AF-A0A8S4GWY0-F1
#
_entry.id   AF-A0A8S4GWY0-F1
#
_cell.length_a   1.000
_cell.length_b   1.000
_cell.length_c   1.000
_cell.angle_alpha   90.00
_cell.angle_beta   90.00
_cell.angle_gamma   90.00
#
_symmetry.space_group_name_H-M   'P 1'
#
loop_
_entity.id
_entity.type
_entity.pdbx_description
1 polymer ?
#
loop_
_entity_poly.entity_id
_entity_poly.type
_entity_poly.pdbx_seq_one_letter_code
_entity_poly.pdbx_strand_id
1 'polypeptide(L)'
;MASGLEAHVVPAAGGGNDTMEYTRGKAGETDNKGLSLVQQHALRVKEVKRKVAAEKLTALTPTMSRLTRQIALEETGYNVDKALEFVRAFQQAHPDQLDELNKRRLRFLAERRSRKRAEAAEKAGAAAEADSDASPSAESSSDDSSGASDSDSSGRGRGSRRRDKRRSKSKKKSRKRSRRSRSRSRDRTRSRKRDRREKDKKAKRTRSSRDDSKRRTKRSRRSRSRSRDRGGDQFGKYGVLRAGDVDAKRPEFAVWAREVKGLDIDVLPGQEEKELWSQFVEDFNTATMPSKKYYDLAAYEQRKAARAGAGELALGAGAGTNVMEDEASRRRELVEARRAAREAEVQDAYRRLKESGRAGDMREQDRLRAEMTAAYRAGDTEKAYKIQRRLEPDERR
;
A
#
# COMPACT_ATOMS: atom_id res chain seq x y z
N MET A 1 -5.62 9.13 85.95
CA MET A 1 -5.54 10.01 84.76
C MET A 1 -4.08 10.04 84.36
N ALA A 2 -3.69 9.18 83.42
CA ALA A 2 -3.24 9.56 82.07
C ALA A 2 -2.05 10.53 82.13
N SER A 3 -0.81 10.04 82.17
CA SER A 3 0.03 9.66 81.01
C SER A 3 0.25 10.80 80.02
N GLY A 4 1.49 11.30 79.95
CA GLY A 4 1.96 12.14 78.86
C GLY A 4 3.23 12.90 79.21
N LEU A 5 4.37 12.48 78.63
CA LEU A 5 5.29 13.32 77.85
C LEU A 5 6.52 12.48 77.47
N GLU A 6 6.46 11.94 76.26
CA GLU A 6 7.56 11.24 75.59
C GLU A 6 8.68 12.21 75.18
N ALA A 7 9.88 11.66 75.20
CA ALA A 7 11.15 12.30 74.87
C ALA A 7 11.21 12.73 73.39
N HIS A 8 11.56 13.99 73.18
CA HIS A 8 11.94 14.54 71.88
C HIS A 8 13.36 14.09 71.53
N VAL A 9 13.47 13.10 70.65
CA VAL A 9 14.75 12.70 70.01
C VAL A 9 14.97 13.58 68.80
N VAL A 10 16.06 14.35 68.82
CA VAL A 10 16.62 15.07 67.67
C VAL A 10 17.52 14.10 66.90
N PRO A 11 17.33 13.86 65.59
CA PRO A 11 18.35 13.20 64.80
C PRO A 11 19.27 14.23 64.13
N ALA A 12 20.55 13.90 64.24
CA ALA A 12 21.71 14.68 63.85
C ALA A 12 21.81 14.96 62.34
N ALA A 13 22.42 16.11 62.03
CA ALA A 13 22.88 16.50 60.72
C ALA A 13 23.94 15.51 60.20
N GLY A 14 23.66 14.91 59.04
CA GLY A 14 24.63 14.18 58.23
C GLY A 14 24.68 14.81 56.84
N GLY A 15 25.66 15.67 56.61
CA GLY A 15 25.95 16.23 55.29
C GLY A 15 26.92 15.34 54.51
N GLY A 16 26.77 15.34 53.18
CA GLY A 16 27.87 15.03 52.26
C GLY A 16 27.62 13.87 51.29
N ASN A 17 26.93 14.13 50.19
CA ASN A 17 27.49 14.12 48.82
C ASN A 17 26.35 14.07 47.79
N ASP A 18 25.71 15.22 47.58
CA ASP A 18 24.90 15.43 46.39
C ASP A 18 25.83 15.57 45.18
N THR A 19 25.95 14.49 44.41
CA THR A 19 26.23 14.58 42.98
C THR A 19 25.19 15.52 42.37
N MET A 20 25.56 16.78 42.16
CA MET A 20 24.78 17.75 41.38
C MET A 20 24.57 17.22 39.95
N GLU A 21 23.56 16.39 39.78
CA GLU A 21 22.90 16.22 38.49
C GLU A 21 22.17 17.54 38.22
N TYR A 22 22.72 18.33 37.29
CA TYR A 22 22.08 19.54 36.78
C TYR A 22 20.79 19.19 36.02
N THR A 23 19.72 18.87 36.76
CA THR A 23 18.36 18.81 36.24
C THR A 23 17.73 20.19 36.45
N ARG A 24 17.42 20.86 35.32
CA ARG A 24 16.80 22.18 35.29
C ARG A 24 15.29 22.00 35.46
N GLY A 25 14.86 21.54 36.63
CA GLY A 25 13.46 21.26 36.96
C GLY A 25 13.28 21.07 38.47
N LYS A 26 12.14 21.50 39.02
CA LYS A 26 11.83 21.29 40.44
C LYS A 26 11.64 19.79 40.71
N ALA A 27 11.99 19.33 41.91
CA ALA A 27 11.75 17.95 42.34
C ALA A 27 10.25 17.60 42.20
N GLY A 28 9.94 16.65 41.31
CA GLY A 28 8.57 16.18 41.04
C GLY A 28 7.92 16.75 39.77
N GLU A 29 8.58 17.65 39.04
CA GLU A 29 8.08 18.18 37.77
C GLU A 29 8.53 17.28 36.62
N THR A 30 7.59 16.76 35.81
CA THR A 30 7.94 15.98 34.63
C THR A 30 8.68 16.89 33.65
N ASP A 31 9.94 16.55 33.33
CA ASP A 31 10.76 17.31 32.39
C ASP A 31 9.96 17.64 31.10
N ASN A 32 9.81 18.93 30.79
CA ASN A 32 9.21 19.42 29.54
C ASN A 32 10.08 19.10 28.30
N LYS A 33 11.20 18.38 28.49
CA LYS A 33 11.98 17.80 27.39
C LYS A 33 11.16 16.63 26.87
N GLY A 34 10.54 16.81 25.71
CA GLY A 34 9.89 15.71 24.99
C GLY A 34 10.78 14.47 24.93
N LEU A 35 10.16 13.30 24.72
CA LEU A 35 10.80 11.98 24.76
C LEU A 35 12.22 12.01 24.18
N SER A 36 13.19 11.53 24.98
CA SER A 36 14.60 11.46 24.57
C SER A 36 14.73 10.74 23.23
N LEU A 37 15.70 11.13 22.38
CA LEU A 37 15.93 10.50 21.08
C LEU A 37 16.08 8.96 21.20
N VAL A 38 16.68 8.49 22.30
CA VAL A 38 16.79 7.05 22.62
C VAL A 38 15.42 6.44 22.93
N GLN A 39 14.57 7.15 23.67
CA GLN A 39 13.20 6.71 23.96
C GLN A 39 12.36 6.68 22.69
N GLN A 40 12.46 7.71 21.83
CA GLN A 40 11.79 7.74 20.53
C GLN A 40 12.26 6.58 19.64
N HIS A 41 13.56 6.28 19.62
CA HIS A 41 14.10 5.14 18.89
C HIS A 41 13.56 3.81 19.46
N ALA A 42 13.55 3.64 20.78
CA ALA A 42 13.00 2.46 21.43
C ALA A 42 11.50 2.27 21.13
N LEU A 43 10.71 3.35 21.11
CA LEU A 43 9.31 3.32 20.71
C LEU A 43 9.15 2.91 19.24
N ARG A 44 9.97 3.48 18.34
CA ARG A 44 9.97 3.12 16.91
C ARG A 44 10.32 1.64 16.71
N VAL A 45 11.31 1.12 17.44
CA VAL A 45 11.68 -0.31 17.42
C VAL A 45 10.52 -1.18 17.92
N LYS A 46 9.85 -0.78 19.01
CA LYS A 46 8.66 -1.48 19.52
C LYS A 46 7.51 -1.48 18.52
N GLU A 47 7.24 -0.36 17.86
CA GLU A 47 6.22 -0.26 16.82
C GLU A 47 6.52 -1.13 15.60
N VAL A 48 7.77 -1.13 15.13
CA VAL A 48 8.20 -2.00 14.03
C VAL A 48 8.04 -3.46 14.43
N LYS A 49 8.47 -3.85 15.64
CA LYS A 49 8.29 -5.21 16.16
C LYS A 49 6.81 -5.61 16.21
N ARG A 50 5.95 -4.71 16.69
CA ARG A 50 4.49 -4.90 16.73
C ARG A 50 3.90 -5.09 15.32
N LYS A 51 4.27 -4.23 14.36
CA LYS A 51 3.77 -4.31 12.98
C LYS A 51 4.20 -5.61 12.31
N VAL A 52 5.48 -5.95 12.38
CA VAL A 52 6.03 -7.18 11.81
C VAL A 52 5.37 -8.42 12.43
N ALA A 53 5.20 -8.45 13.75
CA ALA A 53 4.53 -9.56 14.43
C ALA A 53 3.05 -9.66 14.04
N ALA A 54 2.35 -8.54 13.91
CA ALA A 54 0.95 -8.50 13.48
C ALA A 54 0.75 -8.98 12.04
N GLU A 55 1.63 -8.60 11.12
CA GLU A 55 1.63 -9.06 9.73
C GLU A 55 1.88 -10.57 9.66
N LYS A 56 2.91 -11.07 10.35
CA LYS A 56 3.21 -12.51 10.41
C LYS A 56 2.04 -13.31 10.98
N LEU A 57 1.47 -12.88 12.11
CA LEU A 57 0.33 -13.58 12.72
C LEU A 57 -0.92 -13.52 11.82
N THR A 58 -1.11 -12.43 11.08
CA THR A 58 -2.21 -12.30 10.10
C THR A 58 -2.04 -13.25 8.92
N ALA A 59 -0.82 -13.42 8.41
CA ALA A 59 -0.52 -14.38 7.35
C ALA A 59 -0.75 -15.83 7.81
N LEU A 60 -0.40 -16.14 9.06
CA LEU A 60 -0.53 -17.49 9.62
C LEU A 60 -1.95 -17.84 10.08
N THR A 61 -2.72 -16.85 10.54
CA THR A 61 -4.09 -17.06 11.06
C THR A 61 -5.09 -16.06 10.45
N PRO A 62 -5.36 -16.15 9.13
CA PRO A 62 -6.24 -15.20 8.43
C PRO A 62 -7.72 -15.32 8.84
N THR A 63 -8.12 -16.50 9.32
CA THR A 63 -9.49 -16.80 9.79
C THR A 63 -9.85 -16.07 11.08
N MET A 64 -8.86 -15.71 11.90
CA MET A 64 -9.11 -15.01 13.15
C MET A 64 -9.46 -13.54 12.94
N SER A 65 -10.11 -12.95 13.94
CA SER A 65 -10.35 -11.51 13.95
C SER A 65 -9.03 -10.74 14.17
N ARG A 66 -8.95 -9.51 13.64
CA ARG A 66 -7.80 -8.63 13.87
C ARG A 66 -7.57 -8.35 15.36
N LEU A 67 -8.67 -8.17 16.11
CA LEU A 67 -8.62 -7.87 17.53
C LEU A 67 -8.08 -9.05 18.33
N THR A 68 -8.55 -10.27 18.03
CA THR A 68 -8.06 -11.51 18.68
C THR A 68 -6.55 -11.67 18.48
N ARG A 69 -6.05 -11.41 17.26
CA ARG A 69 -4.61 -11.43 16.98
C ARG A 69 -3.83 -10.35 17.72
N GLN A 70 -4.40 -9.16 17.88
CA GLN A 70 -3.76 -8.06 18.61
C GLN A 70 -3.66 -8.38 20.10
N ILE A 71 -4.74 -8.85 20.71
CA ILE A 71 -4.75 -9.26 22.13
C ILE A 71 -3.73 -10.36 22.37
N ALA A 72 -3.70 -11.40 21.51
CA ALA A 72 -2.71 -12.47 21.60
C ALA A 72 -1.26 -11.98 21.53
N LEU A 73 -0.98 -10.95 20.72
CA LEU A 73 0.36 -10.35 20.62
C LEU A 73 0.71 -9.46 21.80
N GLU A 74 -0.27 -8.77 22.39
CA GLU A 74 -0.08 -7.92 23.56
C GLU A 74 0.22 -8.77 24.79
N GLU A 75 -0.52 -9.86 25.01
CA GLU A 75 -0.30 -10.81 26.12
C GLU A 75 1.04 -11.55 26.02
N THR A 76 1.55 -11.77 24.81
CA THR A 76 2.79 -12.55 24.59
C THR A 76 4.03 -11.69 24.38
N GLY A 77 3.93 -10.36 24.58
CA GLY A 77 5.06 -9.44 24.41
C GLY A 77 5.58 -9.38 22.97
N TYR A 78 4.68 -9.52 21.99
CA TYR A 78 4.97 -9.55 20.55
C TYR A 78 5.87 -10.72 20.13
N ASN A 79 5.75 -11.87 20.80
CA ASN A 79 6.35 -13.12 20.36
C ASN A 79 5.34 -13.88 19.48
N VAL A 80 5.71 -14.10 18.21
CA VAL A 80 4.81 -14.68 17.21
C VAL A 80 4.45 -16.13 17.53
N ASP A 81 5.41 -16.93 18.01
CA ASP A 81 5.22 -18.37 18.22
C ASP A 81 4.28 -18.63 19.41
N LYS A 82 4.49 -17.92 20.52
CA LYS A 82 3.59 -17.97 21.67
C LYS A 82 2.20 -17.44 21.33
N ALA A 83 2.11 -16.38 20.52
CA ALA A 83 0.82 -15.85 20.07
C ALA A 83 0.06 -16.85 19.19
N LEU A 84 0.76 -17.64 18.37
CA LEU A 84 0.15 -18.70 17.58
C LEU A 84 -0.42 -19.81 18.44
N GLU A 85 0.31 -20.25 19.47
CA GLU A 85 -0.18 -21.24 20.43
C GLU A 85 -1.43 -20.74 21.14
N PHE A 86 -1.42 -19.48 21.61
CA PHE A 86 -2.57 -18.85 22.25
C PHE A 86 -3.80 -18.80 21.32
N VAL A 87 -3.58 -18.39 20.06
CA VAL A 87 -4.65 -18.35 19.05
C VAL A 87 -5.17 -19.74 18.71
N ARG A 88 -4.30 -20.75 18.62
CA ARG A 88 -4.70 -22.15 18.36
C ARG A 88 -5.48 -22.74 19.51
N ALA A 89 -5.05 -22.51 20.76
CA ALA A 89 -5.78 -22.93 21.95
C ALA A 89 -7.17 -22.29 21.99
N PHE A 90 -7.27 -20.99 21.70
CA PHE A 90 -8.55 -20.29 21.61
C PHE A 90 -9.46 -20.87 20.52
N GLN A 91 -8.90 -21.18 19.35
CA GLN A 91 -9.65 -21.79 18.24
C GLN A 91 -10.17 -23.19 18.60
N GLN A 92 -9.40 -23.98 19.36
CA GLN A 92 -9.82 -25.29 19.83
C GLN A 92 -10.90 -25.21 20.93
N ALA A 93 -10.81 -24.22 21.82
CA ALA A 93 -11.76 -24.04 22.91
C ALA A 93 -13.12 -23.49 22.46
N HIS A 94 -13.15 -22.67 21.40
CA HIS A 94 -14.36 -21.95 20.98
C HIS A 94 -14.68 -22.04 19.47
N PRO A 95 -14.83 -23.25 18.88
CA PRO A 95 -15.10 -23.40 17.44
C PRO A 95 -16.48 -22.85 17.04
N ASP A 96 -17.53 -23.16 17.79
CA ASP A 96 -18.91 -22.78 17.45
C ASP A 96 -19.13 -21.27 17.53
N GLN A 97 -18.59 -20.63 18.57
CA GLN A 97 -18.67 -19.18 18.76
C GLN A 97 -17.92 -18.45 17.65
N LEU A 98 -16.77 -18.97 17.22
CA LEU A 98 -15.98 -18.39 16.14
C LEU A 98 -16.70 -18.48 14.79
N ASP A 99 -17.35 -19.61 14.50
CA ASP A 99 -18.14 -19.80 13.29
C ASP A 99 -19.36 -18.87 13.25
N GLU A 100 -20.04 -18.68 14.38
CA GLU A 100 -21.14 -17.73 14.47
C GLU A 100 -20.66 -16.29 14.25
N LEU A 101 -19.56 -15.89 14.89
CA LEU A 101 -18.96 -14.56 14.70
C LEU A 101 -18.52 -14.34 13.25
N ASN A 102 -17.94 -15.35 12.60
CA ASN A 102 -17.56 -15.27 11.19
C ASN A 102 -18.77 -15.14 10.26
N LYS A 103 -19.86 -15.88 10.53
CA LYS A 103 -21.13 -15.74 9.80
C LYS A 103 -21.72 -14.33 9.97
N ARG A 104 -21.75 -13.79 11.21
CA ARG A 104 -22.21 -12.42 11.48
C ARG A 104 -21.34 -11.38 10.75
N ARG A 105 -20.02 -11.55 10.77
CA ARG A 105 -19.07 -10.67 10.06
C ARG A 105 -19.30 -10.69 8.54
N LEU A 106 -19.47 -11.86 7.95
CA LEU A 106 -19.74 -11.99 6.51
C LEU A 106 -21.07 -11.34 6.12
N ARG A 107 -22.12 -11.50 6.94
CA ARG A 107 -23.41 -10.83 6.74
C ARG A 107 -23.26 -9.31 6.78
N PHE A 108 -22.56 -8.78 7.78
CA PHE A 108 -22.32 -7.34 7.91
C PHE A 108 -21.51 -6.79 6.72
N LEU A 109 -20.47 -7.50 6.26
CA LEU A 109 -19.70 -7.10 5.09
C LEU A 109 -20.53 -7.14 3.80
N ALA A 110 -21.41 -8.14 3.65
CA ALA A 110 -22.32 -8.24 2.52
C ALA A 110 -23.35 -7.09 2.53
N GLU A 111 -23.89 -6.75 3.71
CA GLU A 111 -24.79 -5.62 3.90
C GLU A 111 -24.09 -4.28 3.62
N ARG A 112 -22.85 -4.09 4.09
CA ARG A 112 -22.08 -2.89 3.77
C ARG A 112 -21.80 -2.77 2.27
N ARG A 113 -21.53 -3.90 1.61
CA ARG A 113 -21.33 -3.95 0.15
C ARG A 113 -22.63 -3.67 -0.60
N SER A 114 -23.78 -4.16 -0.13
CA SER A 114 -25.07 -3.86 -0.74
C SER A 114 -25.46 -2.40 -0.54
N ARG A 115 -25.25 -1.83 0.66
CA ARG A 115 -25.44 -0.39 0.93
C ARG A 115 -24.55 0.46 0.04
N LYS A 116 -23.24 0.18 -0.04
CA LYS A 116 -22.33 0.91 -0.94
C LYS A 116 -22.72 0.78 -2.41
N ARG A 117 -23.25 -0.38 -2.83
CA ARG A 117 -23.77 -0.58 -4.19
C ARG A 117 -25.07 0.19 -4.42
N ALA A 118 -25.95 0.26 -3.42
CA ALA A 118 -27.19 1.02 -3.48
C ALA A 118 -26.89 2.53 -3.53
N GLU A 119 -25.99 3.02 -2.69
CA GLU A 119 -25.51 4.41 -2.69
C GLU A 119 -24.83 4.77 -4.03
N ALA A 120 -24.01 3.87 -4.58
CA ALA A 120 -23.42 4.07 -5.91
C ALA A 120 -24.49 4.07 -7.02
N ALA A 121 -25.54 3.25 -6.89
CA ALA A 121 -26.65 3.21 -7.84
C ALA A 121 -27.56 4.44 -7.72
N GLU A 122 -27.79 4.95 -6.51
CA GLU A 122 -28.51 6.19 -6.24
C GLU A 122 -27.73 7.38 -6.79
N LYS A 123 -26.42 7.44 -6.53
CA LYS A 123 -25.54 8.47 -7.09
C LYS A 123 -25.49 8.43 -8.62
N ALA A 124 -25.54 7.23 -9.21
CA ALA A 124 -25.64 7.06 -10.66
C ALA A 124 -27.03 7.42 -11.21
N GLY A 125 -28.10 7.15 -10.46
CA GLY A 125 -29.48 7.52 -10.81
C GLY A 125 -29.72 9.02 -10.72
N ALA A 126 -29.23 9.67 -9.66
CA ALA A 126 -29.26 11.12 -9.50
C ALA A 126 -28.43 11.83 -10.59
N ALA A 127 -27.31 11.24 -11.01
CA ALA A 127 -26.55 11.72 -12.16
C ALA A 127 -27.31 11.55 -13.50
N ALA A 128 -28.18 10.55 -13.62
CA ALA A 128 -29.00 10.32 -14.82
C ALA A 128 -30.26 11.21 -14.87
N GLU A 129 -30.91 11.47 -13.73
CA GLU A 129 -32.05 12.39 -13.62
C GLU A 129 -31.62 13.86 -13.80
N ALA A 130 -30.42 14.22 -13.34
CA ALA A 130 -29.81 15.53 -13.60
C ALA A 130 -29.36 15.76 -15.05
N ASP A 131 -29.34 14.71 -15.89
CA ASP A 131 -28.96 14.77 -17.32
C ASP A 131 -30.20 14.98 -18.24
N SER A 132 -31.40 15.20 -17.66
CA SER A 132 -32.64 15.46 -18.41
C SER A 132 -32.87 16.93 -18.79
N ASP A 133 -32.08 17.88 -18.28
CA ASP A 133 -32.18 19.30 -18.68
C ASP A 133 -30.83 20.01 -18.93
N ALA A 134 -29.74 19.25 -19.13
CA ALA A 134 -28.47 19.82 -19.59
C ALA A 134 -27.53 18.77 -20.19
N SER A 135 -27.45 18.70 -21.53
CA SER A 135 -26.26 18.14 -22.19
C SER A 135 -24.97 18.86 -21.75
N PRO A 136 -23.75 18.29 -21.87
CA PRO A 136 -23.32 16.90 -22.07
C PRO A 136 -22.00 16.52 -21.31
N SER A 137 -21.54 15.26 -21.43
CA SER A 137 -20.11 14.80 -21.59
C SER A 137 -19.65 13.75 -20.56
N ALA A 138 -19.30 12.57 -21.08
CA ALA A 138 -18.82 11.39 -20.37
C ALA A 138 -17.46 11.51 -19.66
N GLU A 139 -17.29 10.77 -18.56
CA GLU A 139 -16.04 10.10 -18.20
C GLU A 139 -16.29 8.77 -17.49
N SER A 140 -15.91 7.67 -18.16
CA SER A 140 -15.85 6.33 -17.58
C SER A 140 -14.42 6.09 -17.10
N SER A 141 -14.20 6.13 -15.79
CA SER A 141 -12.96 5.67 -15.18
C SER A 141 -13.09 4.18 -14.85
N SER A 142 -12.50 3.37 -15.73
CA SER A 142 -12.16 1.97 -15.48
C SER A 142 -11.09 1.89 -14.38
N ASP A 143 -11.43 1.31 -13.23
CA ASP A 143 -10.46 0.82 -12.26
C ASP A 143 -10.18 -0.66 -12.56
N ASP A 144 -8.96 -0.89 -12.99
CA ASP A 144 -8.31 -2.19 -13.12
C ASP A 144 -7.61 -2.46 -11.78
N SER A 145 -8.08 -3.47 -11.05
CA SER A 145 -7.42 -3.94 -9.84
C SER A 145 -7.11 -5.44 -10.00
N SER A 146 -5.86 -5.67 -10.40
CA SER A 146 -5.15 -6.94 -10.41
C SER A 146 -5.03 -7.56 -9.01
N GLY A 147 -5.39 -8.83 -8.86
CA GLY A 147 -5.21 -9.60 -7.63
C GLY A 147 -5.02 -11.10 -7.92
N ALA A 148 -3.76 -11.52 -7.74
CA ALA A 148 -3.17 -12.86 -7.75
C ALA A 148 -4.10 -14.10 -7.74
N SER A 149 -3.80 -15.05 -8.63
CA SER A 149 -4.34 -16.42 -8.61
C SER A 149 -3.19 -17.43 -8.52
N ASP A 150 -3.04 -18.06 -7.36
CA ASP A 150 -2.27 -19.30 -7.16
C ASP A 150 -3.24 -20.46 -6.82
N SER A 151 -3.29 -21.40 -7.76
CA SER A 151 -3.27 -22.87 -7.67
C SER A 151 -3.99 -23.70 -6.57
N ASP A 152 -4.71 -24.71 -7.09
CA ASP A 152 -4.99 -26.09 -6.61
C ASP A 152 -6.11 -26.38 -5.57
N SER A 153 -7.20 -27.04 -6.02
CA SER A 153 -7.47 -28.45 -5.67
C SER A 153 -8.84 -28.95 -6.15
N SER A 154 -8.82 -30.24 -6.50
CA SER A 154 -9.81 -31.11 -7.12
C SER A 154 -11.20 -31.22 -6.45
N GLY A 155 -12.24 -31.44 -7.27
CA GLY A 155 -13.57 -31.85 -6.80
C GLY A 155 -14.52 -32.26 -7.92
N ARG A 156 -14.64 -33.57 -8.16
CA ARG A 156 -15.60 -34.19 -9.10
C ARG A 156 -17.04 -34.01 -8.60
N GLY A 157 -17.98 -33.64 -9.47
CA GLY A 157 -19.40 -33.59 -9.11
C GLY A 157 -20.34 -33.46 -10.30
N ARG A 158 -21.03 -34.56 -10.64
CA ARG A 158 -22.02 -34.73 -11.70
C ARG A 158 -23.39 -34.12 -11.34
N GLY A 159 -24.21 -33.78 -12.34
CA GLY A 159 -25.68 -33.73 -12.22
C GLY A 159 -26.33 -32.49 -12.83
N SER A 160 -26.61 -32.47 -14.14
CA SER A 160 -27.90 -32.87 -14.74
C SER A 160 -28.99 -31.79 -14.67
N ARG A 161 -29.13 -31.06 -15.78
CA ARG A 161 -30.21 -30.11 -16.07
C ARG A 161 -31.45 -30.86 -16.58
N ARG A 162 -32.59 -30.51 -15.99
CA ARG A 162 -33.94 -31.00 -16.26
C ARG A 162 -34.34 -30.83 -17.73
N ARG A 163 -34.86 -31.90 -18.33
CA ARG A 163 -35.46 -31.91 -19.68
C ARG A 163 -36.88 -32.45 -19.56
N ASP A 164 -37.85 -31.57 -19.74
CA ASP A 164 -39.27 -31.92 -19.73
C ASP A 164 -39.64 -32.76 -20.95
N LYS A 165 -40.32 -33.87 -20.63
CA LYS A 165 -40.95 -34.81 -21.54
C LYS A 165 -42.35 -34.31 -21.87
N ARG A 166 -42.70 -34.22 -23.15
CA ARG A 166 -44.04 -34.62 -23.61
C ARG A 166 -43.92 -35.44 -24.89
N ARG A 167 -44.42 -36.68 -24.79
CA ARG A 167 -44.40 -37.75 -25.78
C ARG A 167 -45.87 -38.07 -26.06
N SER A 168 -46.37 -37.77 -27.24
CA SER A 168 -47.59 -38.39 -27.79
C SER A 168 -47.17 -39.39 -28.86
N LYS A 169 -47.90 -40.51 -28.89
CA LYS A 169 -47.52 -41.80 -29.46
C LYS A 169 -48.46 -42.14 -30.61
N SER A 170 -47.98 -43.04 -31.45
CA SER A 170 -48.73 -43.88 -32.41
C SER A 170 -49.02 -43.23 -33.76
N LYS A 171 -49.14 -43.93 -34.88
CA LYS A 171 -48.81 -45.29 -35.36
C LYS A 171 -49.21 -45.24 -36.85
N LYS A 172 -48.53 -45.99 -37.73
CA LYS A 172 -48.91 -46.45 -39.09
C LYS A 172 -48.00 -45.88 -40.20
N LYS A 173 -47.72 -46.57 -41.30
CA LYS A 173 -47.77 -47.98 -41.72
C LYS A 173 -47.17 -47.94 -43.15
N SER A 174 -46.35 -48.92 -43.48
CA SER A 174 -46.19 -49.48 -44.83
C SER A 174 -45.45 -48.73 -45.96
N ARG A 175 -44.61 -49.55 -46.62
CA ARG A 175 -44.47 -49.76 -48.07
C ARG A 175 -43.48 -48.90 -48.87
N LYS A 176 -42.33 -49.55 -49.11
CA LYS A 176 -41.72 -49.91 -50.40
C LYS A 176 -41.52 -48.83 -51.49
N ARG A 177 -40.27 -48.83 -51.98
CA ARG A 177 -39.79 -48.62 -53.36
C ARG A 177 -40.10 -47.24 -53.99
N SER A 178 -39.06 -46.48 -54.33
CA SER A 178 -38.40 -46.56 -55.65
C SER A 178 -37.46 -45.37 -55.91
N ARG A 179 -36.37 -45.67 -56.64
CA ARG A 179 -35.77 -44.86 -57.71
C ARG A 179 -35.14 -43.50 -57.40
N ARG A 180 -33.81 -43.50 -57.51
CA ARG A 180 -33.04 -42.84 -58.59
C ARG A 180 -33.03 -41.30 -58.61
N SER A 181 -31.82 -40.79 -58.37
CA SER A 181 -31.19 -39.57 -58.93
C SER A 181 -31.90 -38.22 -58.80
N ARG A 182 -31.30 -37.31 -58.01
CA ARG A 182 -31.02 -35.91 -58.39
C ARG A 182 -30.15 -35.23 -57.33
N SER A 183 -28.86 -35.56 -57.37
CA SER A 183 -27.80 -34.70 -56.84
C SER A 183 -27.67 -33.43 -57.71
N ARG A 184 -27.14 -32.34 -57.13
CA ARG A 184 -26.68 -31.10 -57.81
C ARG A 184 -27.63 -29.88 -57.93
N SER A 185 -28.56 -29.62 -57.00
CA SER A 185 -29.24 -28.30 -56.95
C SER A 185 -29.33 -27.61 -55.59
N ARG A 186 -28.96 -28.25 -54.47
CA ARG A 186 -29.09 -27.65 -53.13
C ARG A 186 -27.83 -26.96 -52.59
N ASP A 187 -26.67 -27.13 -53.23
CA ASP A 187 -25.41 -26.52 -52.76
C ASP A 187 -25.24 -25.06 -53.21
N ARG A 188 -25.68 -24.72 -54.43
CA ARG A 188 -25.54 -23.36 -54.99
C ARG A 188 -26.40 -22.31 -54.27
N THR A 189 -27.49 -22.70 -53.62
CA THR A 189 -28.37 -21.76 -52.91
C THR A 189 -27.90 -21.47 -51.48
N ARG A 190 -27.21 -22.39 -50.82
CA ARG A 190 -26.61 -22.15 -49.48
C ARG A 190 -25.36 -21.28 -49.57
N SER A 191 -24.50 -21.48 -50.57
CA SER A 191 -23.31 -20.65 -50.79
C SER A 191 -23.68 -19.18 -51.08
N ARG A 192 -24.61 -18.92 -52.00
CA ARG A 192 -25.06 -17.53 -52.31
C ARG A 192 -25.69 -16.79 -51.11
N LYS A 193 -26.34 -17.51 -50.19
CA LYS A 193 -26.95 -16.91 -48.99
C LYS A 193 -25.90 -16.56 -47.93
N ARG A 194 -24.76 -17.25 -47.91
CA ARG A 194 -23.63 -16.97 -47.00
C ARG A 194 -22.86 -15.72 -47.46
N ASP A 195 -22.58 -15.61 -48.76
CA ASP A 195 -21.86 -14.45 -49.33
C ASP A 195 -22.63 -13.15 -49.17
N ARG A 196 -23.96 -13.16 -49.37
CA ARG A 196 -24.81 -11.98 -49.13
C ARG A 196 -24.76 -11.52 -47.67
N ARG A 197 -24.79 -12.46 -46.72
CA ARG A 197 -24.75 -12.14 -45.28
C ARG A 197 -23.40 -11.59 -44.85
N GLU A 198 -22.32 -12.02 -45.49
CA GLU A 198 -20.97 -11.51 -45.21
C GLU A 198 -20.75 -10.11 -45.81
N LYS A 199 -21.27 -9.86 -47.02
CA LYS A 199 -21.25 -8.54 -47.65
C LYS A 199 -22.04 -7.49 -46.84
N ASP A 200 -23.19 -7.86 -46.29
CA ASP A 200 -23.99 -6.99 -45.41
C ASP A 200 -23.29 -6.70 -44.08
N LYS A 201 -22.61 -7.69 -43.49
CA LYS A 201 -21.82 -7.49 -42.26
C LYS A 201 -20.64 -6.54 -42.49
N LYS A 202 -19.96 -6.65 -43.64
CA LYS A 202 -18.85 -5.76 -44.00
C LYS A 202 -19.35 -4.32 -44.22
N ALA A 203 -20.47 -4.14 -44.91
CA ALA A 203 -21.08 -2.82 -45.13
C ALA A 203 -21.54 -2.14 -43.82
N LYS A 204 -22.08 -2.89 -42.85
CA LYS A 204 -22.44 -2.36 -41.53
C LYS A 204 -21.21 -1.90 -40.73
N ARG A 205 -20.11 -2.67 -40.76
CA ARG A 205 -18.86 -2.30 -40.08
C ARG A 205 -18.25 -1.01 -40.66
N THR A 206 -18.24 -0.86 -41.98
CA THR A 206 -17.70 0.36 -42.62
C THR A 206 -18.54 1.60 -42.33
N ARG A 207 -19.87 1.47 -42.22
CA ARG A 207 -20.75 2.60 -41.85
C ARG A 207 -20.56 3.02 -40.39
N SER A 208 -20.45 2.07 -39.47
CA SER A 208 -20.21 2.34 -38.04
C SER A 208 -18.86 3.03 -37.80
N SER A 209 -17.79 2.57 -38.46
CA SER A 209 -16.47 3.21 -38.35
C SER A 209 -16.46 4.66 -38.87
N ARG A 210 -17.21 4.95 -39.94
CA ARG A 210 -17.32 6.30 -40.52
C ARG A 210 -18.14 7.24 -39.63
N ASP A 211 -19.14 6.74 -38.91
CA ASP A 211 -19.91 7.53 -37.94
C ASP A 211 -19.09 7.88 -36.70
N ASP A 212 -18.31 6.93 -36.17
CA ASP A 212 -17.42 7.15 -35.01
C ASP A 212 -16.35 8.21 -35.32
N SER A 213 -15.74 8.14 -36.51
CA SER A 213 -14.78 9.14 -36.98
C SER A 213 -15.39 10.54 -37.10
N LYS A 214 -16.63 10.66 -37.60
CA LYS A 214 -17.35 11.95 -37.67
C LYS A 214 -17.69 12.48 -36.27
N ARG A 215 -18.10 11.62 -35.34
CA ARG A 215 -18.36 12.00 -33.93
C ARG A 215 -17.09 12.51 -33.24
N ARG A 216 -15.96 11.80 -33.40
CA ARG A 216 -14.66 12.23 -32.87
C ARG A 216 -14.22 13.59 -33.40
N THR A 217 -14.38 13.81 -34.71
CA THR A 217 -14.02 15.09 -35.37
C THR A 217 -14.93 16.25 -34.91
N LYS A 218 -16.23 16.01 -34.69
CA LYS A 218 -17.13 17.02 -34.11
C LYS A 218 -16.79 17.32 -32.65
N ARG A 219 -16.43 16.31 -31.85
CA ARG A 219 -16.02 16.48 -30.45
C ARG A 219 -14.72 17.29 -30.33
N SER A 220 -13.74 17.06 -31.20
CA SER A 220 -12.47 17.82 -31.22
C SER A 220 -12.65 19.27 -31.71
N ARG A 221 -13.58 19.52 -32.63
CA ARG A 221 -13.94 20.89 -33.04
C ARG A 221 -14.67 21.65 -31.92
N ARG A 222 -15.60 21.00 -31.20
CA ARG A 222 -16.31 21.60 -30.06
C ARG A 222 -15.40 21.85 -28.86
N SER A 223 -14.40 21.00 -28.61
CA SER A 223 -13.40 21.25 -27.56
C SER A 223 -12.46 22.39 -27.93
N ARG A 224 -12.08 22.53 -29.22
CA ARG A 224 -11.29 23.69 -29.69
C ARG A 224 -12.08 25.00 -29.72
N SER A 225 -13.39 24.97 -29.98
CA SER A 225 -14.22 26.21 -29.95
C SER A 225 -14.52 26.66 -28.51
N ARG A 226 -14.62 25.73 -27.54
CA ARG A 226 -14.74 26.07 -26.11
C ARG A 226 -13.47 26.65 -25.50
N SER A 227 -12.33 26.58 -26.18
CA SER A 227 -11.04 27.09 -25.67
C SER A 227 -10.53 28.33 -26.41
N ARG A 228 -11.30 28.93 -27.34
CA ARG A 228 -10.82 30.02 -28.20
C ARG A 228 -11.78 31.22 -28.38
N ASP A 229 -12.79 31.33 -27.54
CA ASP A 229 -13.68 32.50 -27.45
C ASP A 229 -13.97 32.63 -25.94
N ARG A 230 -13.56 33.62 -25.15
CA ARG A 230 -13.48 35.07 -25.35
C ARG A 230 -12.43 35.66 -24.38
N GLY A 231 -11.64 36.63 -24.82
CA GLY A 231 -11.03 37.59 -23.90
C GLY A 231 -12.15 38.49 -23.36
N GLY A 232 -12.37 38.51 -22.05
CA GLY A 232 -13.47 39.29 -21.47
C GLY A 232 -13.59 39.22 -19.96
N ASP A 233 -13.77 38.03 -19.37
CA ASP A 233 -14.08 37.94 -17.94
C ASP A 233 -13.05 37.06 -17.21
N GLN A 234 -12.18 37.70 -16.42
CA GLN A 234 -11.31 37.01 -15.47
C GLN A 234 -12.10 36.33 -14.34
N PHE A 235 -13.38 36.67 -14.24
CA PHE A 235 -14.31 36.14 -13.26
C PHE A 235 -14.51 34.63 -13.42
N GLY A 236 -14.35 33.88 -12.33
CA GLY A 236 -14.58 32.43 -12.28
C GLY A 236 -13.49 31.58 -12.95
N LYS A 237 -12.34 32.16 -13.31
CA LYS A 237 -11.22 31.45 -13.96
C LYS A 237 -10.72 30.24 -13.18
N TYR A 238 -10.79 30.29 -11.85
CA TYR A 238 -10.35 29.22 -10.94
C TYR A 238 -11.52 28.55 -10.21
N GLY A 239 -12.75 28.74 -10.69
CA GLY A 239 -13.98 28.43 -9.97
C GLY A 239 -14.58 29.68 -9.30
N VAL A 240 -15.83 29.57 -8.86
CA VAL A 240 -16.53 30.63 -8.12
C VAL A 240 -16.74 30.15 -6.69
N LEU A 241 -16.07 30.80 -5.74
CA LEU A 241 -16.25 30.59 -4.32
C LEU A 241 -17.52 31.30 -3.84
N ARG A 242 -18.27 30.62 -2.97
CA ARG A 242 -19.39 31.20 -2.23
C ARG A 242 -18.99 31.41 -0.77
N ALA A 243 -19.75 32.25 -0.06
CA ALA A 243 -19.53 32.51 1.36
C ALA A 243 -19.57 31.24 2.25
N GLY A 244 -20.22 30.15 1.80
CA GLY A 244 -20.30 28.87 2.53
C GLY A 244 -19.10 27.93 2.32
N ASP A 245 -18.16 28.25 1.43
CA ASP A 245 -17.03 27.37 1.08
C ASP A 245 -15.80 27.57 1.99
N VAL A 246 -15.99 28.19 3.16
CA VAL A 246 -14.91 28.55 4.12
C VAL A 246 -14.04 27.35 4.44
N ASP A 247 -14.64 26.21 4.80
CA ASP A 247 -13.88 25.05 5.27
C ASP A 247 -13.09 24.35 4.14
N ALA A 248 -13.62 24.34 2.92
CA ALA A 248 -12.97 23.71 1.77
C ALA A 248 -11.73 24.48 1.31
N LYS A 249 -11.74 25.80 1.52
CA LYS A 249 -10.69 26.73 1.06
C LYS A 249 -9.94 27.41 2.20
N ARG A 250 -10.16 26.93 3.43
CA ARG A 250 -9.48 27.36 4.65
C ARG A 250 -7.94 27.31 4.55
N PRO A 251 -7.30 26.27 3.98
CA PRO A 251 -5.84 26.27 3.89
C PRO A 251 -5.32 27.32 2.89
N GLU A 252 -6.01 27.54 1.77
CA GLU A 252 -5.66 28.61 0.83
C GLU A 252 -5.85 30.00 1.43
N PHE A 253 -6.95 30.20 2.16
CA PHE A 253 -7.26 31.45 2.85
C PHE A 253 -6.23 31.75 3.95
N ALA A 254 -5.79 30.75 4.72
CA ALA A 254 -4.75 30.91 5.73
C ALA A 254 -3.41 31.36 5.15
N VAL A 255 -2.99 30.76 4.04
CA VAL A 255 -1.73 31.16 3.39
C VAL A 255 -1.85 32.56 2.77
N TRP A 256 -3.00 32.89 2.18
CA TRP A 256 -3.23 34.24 1.66
C TRP A 256 -3.28 35.31 2.75
N ALA A 257 -4.03 35.08 3.83
CA ALA A 257 -4.14 36.02 4.93
C ALA A 257 -2.76 36.30 5.57
N ARG A 258 -1.96 35.25 5.77
CA ARG A 258 -0.61 35.37 6.31
C ARG A 258 0.34 36.12 5.38
N GLU A 259 0.36 35.79 4.09
CA GLU A 259 1.37 36.32 3.17
C GLU A 259 0.99 37.65 2.52
N VAL A 260 -0.29 37.89 2.25
CA VAL A 260 -0.77 39.11 1.59
C VAL A 260 -1.20 40.15 2.61
N LYS A 261 -1.93 39.74 3.66
CA LYS A 261 -2.43 40.65 4.68
C LYS A 261 -1.56 40.70 5.95
N GLY A 262 -0.64 39.74 6.13
CA GLY A 262 0.23 39.69 7.31
C GLY A 262 -0.49 39.27 8.59
N LEU A 263 -1.68 38.66 8.47
CA LEU A 263 -2.57 38.35 9.60
C LEU A 263 -2.71 36.83 9.74
N ASP A 264 -2.54 36.33 10.97
CA ASP A 264 -2.72 34.91 11.30
C ASP A 264 -4.16 34.68 11.75
N ILE A 265 -4.96 34.02 10.90
CA ILE A 265 -6.40 33.75 11.12
C ILE A 265 -6.71 33.19 12.51
N ASP A 266 -5.82 32.35 13.06
CA ASP A 266 -6.01 31.71 14.37
C ASP A 266 -5.98 32.70 15.56
N VAL A 267 -5.51 33.93 15.34
CA VAL A 267 -5.37 34.98 16.36
C VAL A 267 -6.48 36.04 16.24
N LEU A 268 -7.23 36.09 15.13
CA LEU A 268 -8.24 37.14 14.90
C LEU A 268 -9.60 36.81 15.55
N PRO A 269 -10.36 37.84 15.96
CA PRO A 269 -11.76 37.68 16.31
C PRO A 269 -12.59 37.26 15.09
N GLY A 270 -13.56 36.36 15.28
CA GLY A 270 -14.35 35.75 14.18
C GLY A 270 -15.23 36.70 13.35
N GLN A 271 -15.29 38.00 13.66
CA GLN A 271 -15.88 39.02 12.79
C GLN A 271 -14.89 39.48 11.72
N GLU A 272 -13.66 39.79 12.12
CA GLU A 272 -12.58 40.17 11.20
C GLU A 272 -12.25 39.01 10.24
N GLU A 273 -12.34 37.76 10.71
CA GLU A 273 -12.22 36.58 9.85
C GLU A 273 -13.26 36.56 8.72
N LYS A 274 -14.51 36.93 8.99
CA LYS A 274 -15.59 36.94 7.98
C LYS A 274 -15.41 38.06 6.96
N GLU A 275 -14.92 39.22 7.39
CA GLU A 275 -14.61 40.33 6.49
C GLU A 275 -13.43 40.01 5.57
N LEU A 276 -12.36 39.44 6.13
CA LEU A 276 -11.21 38.96 5.38
C LEU A 276 -11.60 37.85 4.41
N TRP A 277 -12.49 36.95 4.83
CA TRP A 277 -13.03 35.92 3.96
C TRP A 277 -13.82 36.51 2.79
N SER A 278 -14.63 37.55 3.01
CA SER A 278 -15.35 38.23 1.93
C SER A 278 -14.39 38.83 0.90
N GLN A 279 -13.33 39.51 1.35
CA GLN A 279 -12.28 40.04 0.46
C GLN A 279 -11.56 38.93 -0.30
N PHE A 280 -11.26 37.81 0.37
CA PHE A 280 -10.65 36.64 -0.27
C PHE A 280 -11.55 36.06 -1.36
N VAL A 281 -12.85 35.95 -1.12
CA VAL A 281 -13.83 35.45 -2.10
C VAL A 281 -13.90 36.38 -3.31
N GLU A 282 -13.90 37.70 -3.10
CA GLU A 282 -13.88 38.69 -4.18
C GLU A 282 -12.62 38.57 -5.03
N ASP A 283 -11.44 38.54 -4.41
CA ASP A 283 -10.16 38.44 -5.13
C ASP A 283 -9.95 37.07 -5.80
N PHE A 284 -10.47 36.00 -5.18
CA PHE A 284 -10.48 34.66 -5.77
C PHE A 284 -11.36 34.64 -7.03
N ASN A 285 -12.59 35.14 -6.91
CA ASN A 285 -13.56 35.08 -7.99
C ASN A 285 -13.17 35.96 -9.16
N THR A 286 -12.61 37.14 -8.90
CA THR A 286 -12.13 38.07 -9.94
C THR A 286 -10.76 37.72 -10.50
N ALA A 287 -10.10 36.70 -9.93
CA ALA A 287 -8.78 36.25 -10.30
C ALA A 287 -7.68 37.34 -10.19
N THR A 288 -7.80 38.23 -9.20
CA THR A 288 -6.90 39.39 -8.94
C THR A 288 -5.76 39.08 -7.96
N MET A 289 -5.66 37.85 -7.45
CA MET A 289 -4.68 37.48 -6.43
C MET A 289 -3.24 37.59 -6.97
N PRO A 290 -2.27 38.00 -6.13
CA PRO A 290 -0.89 38.22 -6.57
C PRO A 290 -0.18 36.98 -7.13
N SER A 291 -0.57 35.78 -6.69
CA SER A 291 0.06 34.54 -7.10
C SER A 291 -0.94 33.42 -7.31
N LYS A 292 -0.63 32.54 -8.27
CA LYS A 292 -1.43 31.37 -8.60
C LYS A 292 -1.55 30.35 -7.46
N LYS A 293 -0.68 30.44 -6.45
CA LYS A 293 -0.64 29.53 -5.29
C LYS A 293 -1.86 29.64 -4.39
N TYR A 294 -2.52 30.80 -4.35
CA TYR A 294 -3.67 31.03 -3.49
C TYR A 294 -4.98 30.45 -4.06
N TYR A 295 -4.99 30.03 -5.33
CA TYR A 295 -6.16 29.40 -5.92
C TYR A 295 -6.22 27.88 -5.63
N ASP A 296 -5.05 27.25 -5.60
CA ASP A 296 -4.87 25.82 -5.36
C ASP A 296 -3.51 25.57 -4.72
N LEU A 297 -3.50 25.58 -3.38
CA LEU A 297 -2.29 25.37 -2.59
C LEU A 297 -1.75 23.95 -2.80
N ALA A 298 -2.63 22.95 -2.86
CA ALA A 298 -2.25 21.55 -3.03
C ALA A 298 -1.54 21.32 -4.38
N ALA A 299 -2.08 21.86 -5.49
CA ALA A 299 -1.42 21.74 -6.79
C ALA A 299 -0.12 22.56 -6.86
N TYR A 300 0.00 23.65 -6.10
CA TYR A 300 1.25 24.40 -6.01
C TYR A 300 2.33 23.62 -5.26
N GLU A 301 1.99 23.02 -4.11
CA GLU A 301 2.91 22.18 -3.33
C GLU A 301 3.33 20.93 -4.09
N GLN A 302 2.40 20.25 -4.75
CA GLN A 302 2.71 19.11 -5.61
C GLN A 302 3.65 19.50 -6.75
N ARG A 303 3.45 20.66 -7.37
CA ARG A 303 4.34 21.17 -8.44
C ARG A 303 5.70 21.58 -7.90
N LYS A 304 5.76 22.16 -6.70
CA LYS A 304 7.01 22.51 -6.03
C LYS A 304 7.79 21.25 -5.65
N ALA A 305 7.12 20.24 -5.10
CA ALA A 305 7.69 18.93 -4.79
C ALA A 305 8.14 18.21 -6.06
N ALA A 306 7.33 18.23 -7.12
CA ALA A 306 7.68 17.66 -8.41
C ALA A 306 8.85 18.41 -9.06
N ARG A 307 8.95 19.74 -8.91
CA ARG A 307 10.10 20.52 -9.41
C ARG A 307 11.36 20.32 -8.56
N ALA A 308 11.23 20.10 -7.26
CA ALA A 308 12.34 19.74 -6.40
C ALA A 308 12.86 18.33 -6.73
N GLY A 309 11.96 17.35 -6.89
CA GLY A 309 12.32 16.00 -7.35
C GLY A 309 12.80 15.96 -8.80
N ALA A 310 12.21 16.77 -9.69
CA ALA A 310 12.66 16.92 -11.07
C ALA A 310 13.96 17.73 -11.18
N GLY A 311 14.31 18.58 -10.21
CA GLY A 311 15.61 19.25 -10.16
C GLY A 311 16.74 18.25 -9.85
N GLU A 312 16.44 17.23 -9.03
CA GLU A 312 17.33 16.11 -8.76
C GLU A 312 17.40 15.13 -9.95
N LEU A 313 16.30 14.95 -10.69
CA LEU A 313 16.21 14.11 -11.89
C LEU A 313 16.66 14.79 -13.20
N ALA A 314 16.63 16.12 -13.32
CA ALA A 314 17.00 16.84 -14.55
C ALA A 314 18.52 16.86 -14.78
N LEU A 315 19.32 16.59 -13.75
CA LEU A 315 20.75 16.29 -13.89
C LEU A 315 21.02 14.86 -14.40
N GLY A 316 19.98 14.00 -14.49
CA GLY A 316 20.10 12.60 -14.94
C GLY A 316 19.22 12.19 -16.14
N ALA A 317 18.24 12.99 -16.56
CA ALA A 317 17.21 12.55 -17.51
C ALA A 317 17.52 12.90 -18.99
N GLY A 318 18.70 12.52 -19.45
CA GLY A 318 19.04 12.41 -20.87
C GLY A 318 18.70 11.06 -21.48
N ALA A 319 17.66 10.34 -21.04
CA ALA A 319 17.18 9.13 -21.72
C ALA A 319 15.79 8.73 -21.19
N GLY A 320 14.78 8.81 -22.05
CA GLY A 320 13.46 8.28 -21.75
C GLY A 320 13.43 6.74 -21.87
N THR A 321 12.44 6.16 -21.19
CA THR A 321 12.06 4.73 -21.10
C THR A 321 12.81 3.91 -20.03
N ASN A 322 12.09 3.59 -18.94
CA ASN A 322 12.35 2.57 -17.89
C ASN A 322 12.64 3.06 -16.45
N VAL A 323 11.86 4.01 -15.93
CA VAL A 323 11.97 4.52 -14.54
C VAL A 323 11.71 3.46 -13.45
N MET A 324 10.95 2.39 -13.73
CA MET A 324 10.65 1.34 -12.73
C MET A 324 11.72 0.24 -12.66
N GLU A 325 12.53 0.10 -13.70
CA GLU A 325 13.67 -0.84 -13.75
C GLU A 325 14.92 -0.24 -13.09
N ASP A 326 14.96 1.10 -13.01
CA ASP A 326 16.04 1.90 -12.46
C ASP A 326 16.13 1.83 -10.92
N GLU A 327 14.98 1.80 -10.20
CA GLU A 327 14.99 1.70 -8.73
C GLU A 327 15.43 0.30 -8.24
N ALA A 328 15.01 -0.76 -8.93
CA ALA A 328 15.40 -2.13 -8.61
C ALA A 328 16.88 -2.39 -8.92
N SER A 329 17.40 -1.79 -10.00
CA SER A 329 18.82 -1.87 -10.37
C SER A 329 19.70 -1.11 -9.38
N ARG A 330 19.29 0.10 -8.96
CA ARG A 330 20.00 0.87 -7.93
C ARG A 330 20.04 0.17 -6.57
N ARG A 331 18.98 -0.56 -6.19
CA ARG A 331 18.97 -1.39 -4.97
C ARG A 331 19.92 -2.57 -5.06
N ARG A 332 20.04 -3.22 -6.23
CA ARG A 332 21.01 -4.30 -6.46
C ARG A 332 22.43 -3.77 -6.41
N GLU A 333 22.68 -2.64 -7.06
CA GLU A 333 23.99 -1.98 -7.06
C GLU A 333 24.44 -1.58 -5.65
N LEU A 334 23.54 -1.07 -4.79
CA LEU A 334 23.87 -0.77 -3.40
C LEU A 334 24.18 -2.02 -2.56
N VAL A 335 23.46 -3.13 -2.81
CA VAL A 335 23.72 -4.41 -2.14
C VAL A 335 25.05 -5.00 -2.60
N GLU A 336 25.35 -4.92 -3.90
CA GLU A 336 26.61 -5.36 -4.49
C GLU A 336 27.77 -4.48 -4.07
N ALA A 337 27.60 -3.15 -3.99
CA ALA A 337 28.62 -2.23 -3.46
C ALA A 337 28.91 -2.52 -1.99
N ARG A 338 27.88 -2.78 -1.18
CA ARG A 338 28.06 -3.16 0.23
C ARG A 338 28.75 -4.52 0.35
N ARG A 339 28.47 -5.45 -0.55
CA ARG A 339 29.12 -6.77 -0.60
C ARG A 339 30.58 -6.65 -1.04
N ALA A 340 30.85 -5.88 -2.09
CA ALA A 340 32.19 -5.61 -2.61
C ALA A 340 33.05 -4.88 -1.59
N ALA A 341 32.50 -3.92 -0.83
CA ALA A 341 33.21 -3.25 0.25
C ALA A 341 33.60 -4.23 1.37
N ARG A 342 32.68 -5.14 1.75
CA ARG A 342 32.98 -6.22 2.72
C ARG A 342 34.05 -7.18 2.19
N GLU A 343 33.95 -7.56 0.92
CA GLU A 343 34.94 -8.45 0.28
C GLU A 343 36.31 -7.76 0.18
N ALA A 344 36.37 -6.46 -0.12
CA ALA A 344 37.59 -5.67 -0.13
C ALA A 344 38.23 -5.57 1.26
N GLU A 345 37.42 -5.33 2.30
CA GLU A 345 37.88 -5.31 3.70
C GLU A 345 38.46 -6.66 4.13
N VAL A 346 37.81 -7.76 3.75
CA VAL A 346 38.31 -9.12 3.99
C VAL A 346 39.60 -9.40 3.21
N GLN A 347 39.70 -8.93 1.96
CA GLN A 347 40.92 -9.07 1.15
C GLN A 347 42.08 -8.24 1.71
N ASP A 348 41.81 -7.04 2.23
CA ASP A 348 42.81 -6.21 2.90
C ASP A 348 43.27 -6.83 4.21
N ALA A 349 42.34 -7.40 5.00
CA ALA A 349 42.69 -8.18 6.18
C ALA A 349 43.54 -9.41 5.80
N TYR A 350 43.19 -10.11 4.71
CA TYR A 350 43.96 -11.25 4.22
C TYR A 350 45.34 -10.85 3.71
N ARG A 351 45.47 -9.73 3.00
CA ARG A 351 46.75 -9.17 2.54
C ARG A 351 47.65 -8.84 3.72
N ARG A 352 47.15 -8.12 4.72
CA ARG A 352 47.89 -7.79 5.95
C ARG A 352 48.32 -9.04 6.72
N LEU A 353 47.44 -10.05 6.80
CA LEU A 353 47.78 -11.33 7.43
C LEU A 353 48.86 -12.09 6.64
N LYS A 354 48.80 -12.05 5.31
CA LYS A 354 49.77 -12.68 4.41
C LYS A 354 51.14 -12.01 4.49
N GLU A 355 51.19 -10.69 4.63
CA GLU A 355 52.42 -9.92 4.85
C GLU A 355 53.07 -10.25 6.20
N SER A 356 52.26 -10.56 7.23
CA SER A 356 52.77 -10.92 8.57
C SER A 356 53.29 -12.35 8.71
N GLY A 357 53.35 -13.15 7.64
CA GLY A 357 53.76 -14.57 7.68
C GLY A 357 52.75 -15.54 8.32
N ARG A 358 51.84 -15.03 9.15
CA ARG A 358 50.77 -15.77 9.86
C ARG A 358 49.80 -16.54 8.96
N ALA A 359 49.74 -16.21 7.67
CA ALA A 359 48.94 -16.96 6.70
C ALA A 359 49.48 -18.39 6.43
N GLY A 360 50.79 -18.63 6.63
CA GLY A 360 51.37 -19.97 6.60
C GLY A 360 50.96 -20.79 7.81
N ASP A 361 51.11 -20.22 9.00
CA ASP A 361 50.75 -20.86 10.28
C ASP A 361 49.27 -21.24 10.34
N MET A 362 48.38 -20.39 9.82
CA MET A 362 46.95 -20.69 9.69
C MET A 362 46.66 -21.91 8.80
N ARG A 363 47.38 -22.06 7.68
CA ARG A 363 47.21 -23.21 6.79
C ARG A 363 47.68 -24.51 7.43
N GLU A 364 48.75 -24.44 8.22
CA GLU A 364 49.22 -25.59 9.00
C GLU A 364 48.24 -25.95 10.12
N GLN A 365 47.69 -24.96 10.82
CA GLN A 365 46.63 -25.19 11.81
C GLN A 365 45.37 -25.78 11.19
N ASP A 366 44.93 -25.29 10.03
CA ASP A 366 43.77 -25.82 9.32
C ASP A 366 44.02 -27.25 8.81
N ARG A 367 45.26 -27.55 8.36
CA ARG A 367 45.66 -28.91 8.01
C ARG A 367 45.61 -29.84 9.23
N LEU A 368 46.15 -29.41 10.37
CA LEU A 368 46.11 -30.18 11.62
C LEU A 368 44.67 -30.37 12.11
N ARG A 369 43.81 -29.36 12.03
CA ARG A 369 42.37 -29.48 12.32
C ARG A 369 41.68 -30.47 11.38
N ALA A 370 41.97 -30.41 10.08
CA ALA A 370 41.43 -31.37 9.12
C ALA A 370 41.90 -32.80 9.42
N GLU A 371 43.18 -33.00 9.72
CA GLU A 371 43.74 -34.29 10.13
C GLU A 371 43.11 -34.80 11.45
N MET A 372 42.86 -33.92 12.42
CA MET A 372 42.12 -34.24 13.64
C MET A 372 40.69 -34.69 13.35
N THR A 373 39.95 -33.95 12.51
CA THR A 373 38.58 -34.34 12.13
C THR A 373 38.55 -35.66 11.36
N ALA A 374 39.55 -35.92 10.51
CA ALA A 374 39.70 -37.18 9.81
C ALA A 374 40.02 -38.34 10.77
N ALA A 375 40.86 -38.13 11.78
CA ALA A 375 41.16 -39.11 12.82
C ALA A 375 39.92 -39.44 13.68
N TYR A 376 39.13 -38.44 14.08
CA TYR A 376 37.84 -38.66 14.75
C TYR A 376 36.86 -39.43 13.85
N ARG A 377 36.80 -39.09 12.55
CA ARG A 377 35.95 -39.79 11.58
C ARG A 377 36.39 -41.24 11.36
N ALA A 378 37.69 -41.52 11.47
CA ALA A 378 38.26 -42.86 11.36
C ALA A 378 38.21 -43.66 12.68
N GLY A 379 37.76 -43.06 13.78
CA GLY A 379 37.68 -43.70 15.11
C GLY A 379 39.00 -43.79 15.86
N ASP A 380 40.06 -43.13 15.38
CA ASP A 380 41.41 -43.20 15.91
C ASP A 380 41.64 -42.05 16.92
N THR A 381 41.09 -42.21 18.12
CA THR A 381 40.98 -41.14 19.14
C THR A 381 42.33 -40.67 19.68
N GLU A 382 43.32 -41.56 19.80
CA GLU A 382 44.65 -41.22 20.31
C GLU A 382 45.41 -40.25 19.38
N LYS A 383 45.27 -40.44 18.06
CA LYS A 383 45.86 -39.54 17.06
C LYS A 383 45.19 -38.17 17.11
N ALA A 384 43.88 -38.13 17.28
CA ALA A 384 43.13 -36.87 17.42
C ALA A 384 43.57 -36.08 18.67
N TYR A 385 43.74 -36.73 19.82
CA TYR A 385 44.24 -36.09 21.04
C TYR A 385 45.68 -35.58 20.93
N LYS A 386 46.57 -36.33 20.24
CA LYS A 386 47.94 -35.87 19.99
C LYS A 386 47.98 -34.63 19.09
N ILE A 387 47.12 -34.57 18.08
CA ILE A 387 46.99 -33.40 17.20
C ILE A 387 46.37 -32.22 17.96
N GLN A 388 45.37 -32.46 18.81
CA GLN A 388 44.76 -31.44 19.66
C GLN A 388 45.79 -30.79 20.59
N ARG A 389 46.59 -31.59 21.29
CA ARG A 389 47.66 -31.09 22.18
C ARG A 389 48.73 -30.27 21.43
N ARG A 390 48.95 -30.55 20.15
CA ARG A 390 49.87 -29.77 19.29
C ARG A 390 49.25 -28.48 18.75
N LEU A 391 47.92 -28.39 18.75
CA LEU A 391 47.15 -27.24 18.28
C LEU A 391 46.84 -26.24 19.41
N GLU A 392 46.81 -26.71 20.65
CA GLU A 392 46.65 -25.85 21.83
C GLU A 392 47.86 -24.91 21.98
N PRO A 393 47.64 -23.61 22.20
CA PRO A 393 48.73 -22.66 22.42
C PRO A 393 49.42 -22.97 23.76
N ASP A 394 50.75 -22.99 23.77
CA ASP A 394 51.52 -23.10 25.01
C ASP A 394 51.20 -21.87 25.90
N GLU A 395 50.46 -22.08 26.98
CA GLU A 395 50.06 -21.04 27.95
C GLU A 395 51.23 -20.44 28.75
N ARG A 396 52.49 -20.76 28.39
CA ARG A 396 53.71 -20.25 29.02
C ARG A 396 54.57 -19.50 28.02
N ARG A 397 54.26 -18.23 27.77
CA ARG A 397 55.25 -17.26 27.29
C ARG A 397 54.90 -15.83 27.66
#